data_AF-A0A3B9BCY8-F1
#
_entry.id   AF-A0A3B9BCY8-F1
#
_cell.length_a   1.000
_cell.length_b   1.000
_cell.length_c   1.000
_cell.angle_alpha   90.00
_cell.angle_beta   90.00
_cell.angle_gamma   90.00
#
_symmetry.space_group_name_H-M   'P 1'
#
loop_
_entity.id
_entity.type
_entity.pdbx_description
1 polymer ?
#
loop_
_entity_poly.entity_id
_entity_poly.type
_entity_poly.pdbx_seq_one_letter_code
_entity_poly.pdbx_strand_id
1 'polypeptide(L)'
;MTDNSKALSPLEALKGGFRRACVRRLVGDEEGAITVLKDEIPKLVVGWAKTTNLDASEKKARLKELFDDESSRADELATAFDLFAGRFERRVADLVTEEIKKACRRVENVADSLEKLKDEVAQIPVALPEREIVENIPEPIAEEKSELEIEEVTEQVAIEENNQLLEPKTGQTNKNPDDQKDLTGDDESIIDEKIEELDEPIGMGLKFDEIEEMIDEVLSMKN
;
A
#
# COMPACT_ATOMS: atom_id res chain seq x y z
N MET A 1 20.03 29.42 -11.20
CA MET A 1 20.13 28.15 -10.45
C MET A 1 20.78 27.16 -11.39
N THR A 2 22.06 26.85 -11.16
CA THR A 2 22.80 25.92 -12.01
C THR A 2 22.51 24.51 -11.51
N ASP A 3 21.62 23.81 -12.21
CA ASP A 3 21.52 22.35 -12.10
C ASP A 3 22.89 21.78 -12.43
N ASN A 4 23.63 21.42 -11.38
CA ASN A 4 24.85 20.65 -11.53
C ASN A 4 24.43 19.20 -11.78
N SER A 5 23.80 18.98 -12.94
CA SER A 5 23.74 17.67 -13.57
C SER A 5 25.18 17.28 -13.85
N LYS A 6 25.86 16.69 -12.86
CA LYS A 6 27.04 15.88 -13.12
C LYS A 6 26.58 14.88 -14.17
N ALA A 7 26.94 15.13 -15.43
CA ALA A 7 26.67 14.20 -16.50
C ALA A 7 27.27 12.87 -16.05
N LEU A 8 26.40 11.91 -15.72
CA LEU A 8 26.84 10.60 -15.31
C LEU A 8 27.75 10.07 -16.43
N SER A 9 28.87 9.48 -16.05
CA SER A 9 29.74 8.88 -17.07
C SER A 9 28.92 7.86 -17.87
N PRO A 10 29.21 7.64 -19.16
CA PRO A 10 28.42 6.70 -19.97
C PRO A 10 28.31 5.30 -19.35
N LEU A 11 29.32 4.86 -18.60
CA LEU A 11 29.30 3.63 -17.83
C LEU A 11 28.31 3.67 -16.66
N GLU A 12 28.29 4.75 -15.88
CA GLU A 12 27.37 4.88 -14.73
C GLU A 12 25.92 5.07 -15.21
N ALA A 13 25.71 5.74 -16.34
CA ALA A 13 24.40 5.83 -16.98
C ALA A 13 23.88 4.45 -17.42
N LEU A 14 24.75 3.61 -18.00
CA LEU A 14 24.43 2.23 -18.39
C LEU A 14 24.09 1.35 -17.17
N LYS A 15 24.93 1.35 -16.13
CA LYS A 15 24.63 0.64 -14.87
C LYS A 15 23.31 1.10 -14.26
N GLY A 16 23.05 2.41 -14.28
CA GLY A 16 21.78 2.97 -13.84
C GLY A 16 20.58 2.49 -14.67
N GLY A 17 20.77 2.26 -15.97
CA GLY A 17 19.77 1.64 -16.85
C GLY A 17 19.46 0.20 -16.44
N PHE A 18 20.49 -0.63 -16.27
CA PHE A 18 20.33 -2.01 -15.80
C PHE A 18 19.64 -2.06 -14.43
N ARG A 19 20.05 -1.19 -13.50
CA ARG A 19 19.41 -1.07 -12.19
C ARG A 19 17.92 -0.78 -12.29
N ARG A 20 17.54 0.18 -13.13
CA ARG A 20 16.12 0.53 -13.32
C ARG A 20 15.31 -0.65 -13.87
N ALA A 21 15.85 -1.38 -14.84
CA ALA A 21 15.19 -2.56 -15.37
C ALA A 21 15.03 -3.64 -14.28
N CYS A 22 16.08 -3.92 -13.51
CA CYS A 22 16.06 -4.90 -12.42
C CYS A 22 15.04 -4.56 -11.34
N VAL A 23 15.02 -3.30 -10.88
CA VAL A 23 14.09 -2.85 -9.84
C VAL A 23 12.64 -2.89 -10.33
N ARG A 24 12.36 -2.48 -11.58
CA ARG A 24 10.99 -2.55 -12.13
C ARG A 24 10.45 -3.98 -12.12
N ARG A 25 11.28 -4.95 -12.52
CA ARG A 25 10.87 -6.35 -12.48
C ARG A 25 10.67 -6.87 -11.06
N LEU A 26 11.56 -6.51 -10.14
CA LEU A 26 11.47 -6.87 -8.73
C LEU A 26 10.16 -6.40 -8.08
N VAL A 27 9.63 -5.23 -8.48
CA VAL A 27 8.34 -4.73 -7.99
C VAL A 27 7.13 -5.23 -8.80
N GLY A 28 7.33 -6.15 -9.75
CA GLY A 28 6.28 -6.72 -10.59
C GLY A 28 5.88 -5.90 -11.82
N ASP A 29 6.60 -4.81 -12.12
CA ASP A 29 6.39 -3.98 -13.32
C ASP A 29 7.19 -4.55 -14.51
N GLU A 30 6.67 -5.64 -15.06
CA GLU A 30 7.29 -6.39 -16.16
C GLU A 30 7.31 -5.55 -17.46
N GLU A 31 6.21 -4.90 -17.82
CA GLU A 31 6.11 -4.06 -19.02
C GLU A 31 7.06 -2.86 -18.96
N GLY A 32 7.19 -2.22 -17.80
CA GLY A 32 8.12 -1.13 -17.58
C GLY A 32 9.58 -1.59 -17.66
N ALA A 33 9.91 -2.77 -17.11
CA ALA A 33 11.24 -3.36 -17.25
C ALA A 33 11.58 -3.61 -18.73
N ILE A 34 10.66 -4.22 -19.48
CA ILE A 34 10.78 -4.46 -20.92
C ILE A 34 11.00 -3.14 -21.69
N THR A 35 10.27 -2.08 -21.33
CA THR A 35 10.42 -0.76 -21.97
C THR A 35 11.82 -0.21 -21.77
N VAL A 36 12.37 -0.28 -20.55
CA VAL A 36 13.75 0.17 -20.27
C VAL A 36 14.76 -0.66 -21.07
N LEU A 37 14.59 -1.99 -21.06
CA LEU A 37 15.46 -2.94 -21.77
C LEU A 37 15.45 -2.71 -23.29
N LYS A 38 14.29 -2.42 -23.89
CA LYS A 38 14.15 -2.25 -25.34
C LYS A 38 14.51 -0.85 -25.82
N ASP A 39 14.11 0.18 -25.08
CA ASP A 39 14.16 1.56 -25.60
C ASP A 39 15.31 2.38 -25.03
N GLU A 40 15.77 2.09 -23.81
CA GLU A 40 16.82 2.85 -23.12
C GLU A 40 18.18 2.19 -23.20
N ILE A 41 18.27 0.89 -22.86
CA ILE A 41 19.54 0.16 -22.80
C ILE A 41 20.32 0.23 -24.11
N PRO A 42 19.74 0.05 -25.32
CA PRO A 42 20.50 0.16 -26.56
C PRO A 42 21.19 1.51 -26.74
N LYS A 43 20.53 2.61 -26.36
CA LYS A 43 21.09 3.97 -26.44
C LYS A 43 22.26 4.13 -25.45
N LEU A 44 22.12 3.59 -24.25
CA LEU A 44 23.16 3.62 -23.21
C LEU A 44 24.37 2.77 -23.62
N VAL A 45 24.14 1.58 -24.18
CA VAL A 45 25.19 0.71 -24.74
C VAL A 45 25.94 1.43 -25.86
N VAL A 46 25.24 2.10 -26.78
CA VAL A 46 25.88 2.90 -27.84
C VAL A 46 26.75 4.01 -27.26
N GLY A 47 26.30 4.68 -26.21
CA GLY A 47 27.03 5.75 -25.52
C GLY A 47 28.29 5.23 -24.83
N TRP A 48 28.15 4.15 -24.06
CA TRP A 48 29.28 3.50 -23.39
C TRP A 48 30.29 2.90 -24.38
N ALA A 49 29.84 2.20 -25.41
CA ALA A 49 30.71 1.55 -26.39
C ALA A 49 31.56 2.52 -27.19
N LYS A 50 31.17 3.82 -27.29
CA LYS A 50 31.99 4.89 -27.90
C LYS A 50 33.13 5.35 -27.00
N THR A 51 33.06 5.05 -25.70
CA THR A 51 34.08 5.45 -24.72
C THR A 51 35.11 4.36 -24.46
N THR A 52 34.96 3.18 -25.07
CA THR A 52 35.86 2.05 -24.90
C THR A 52 36.43 1.59 -26.23
N ASN A 53 37.70 1.19 -26.22
CA ASN A 53 38.40 0.62 -27.38
C ASN A 53 38.34 -0.92 -27.40
N LEU A 54 37.44 -1.51 -26.61
CA LEU A 54 37.21 -2.94 -26.55
C LEU A 54 36.63 -3.43 -27.89
N ASP A 55 36.98 -4.65 -28.26
CA ASP A 55 36.37 -5.31 -29.41
C ASP A 55 34.90 -5.70 -29.11
N ALA A 56 34.17 -6.18 -30.12
CA ALA A 56 32.75 -6.51 -29.94
C ALA A 56 32.55 -7.65 -28.92
N SER A 57 33.46 -8.62 -28.88
CA SER A 57 33.42 -9.76 -27.97
C SER A 57 33.64 -9.32 -26.51
N GLU A 58 34.67 -8.51 -26.25
CA GLU A 58 34.95 -7.93 -24.93
C GLU A 58 33.84 -7.00 -24.46
N LYS A 59 33.25 -6.22 -25.38
CA LYS A 59 32.09 -5.36 -25.07
C LYS A 59 30.90 -6.20 -24.61
N LYS A 60 30.56 -7.26 -25.34
CA LYS A 60 29.48 -8.16 -24.98
C LYS A 60 29.72 -8.84 -23.63
N ALA A 61 30.93 -9.37 -23.41
CA ALA A 61 31.32 -9.97 -22.14
C ALA A 61 31.17 -8.99 -20.96
N ARG A 62 31.60 -7.73 -21.15
CA ARG A 62 31.43 -6.68 -20.13
C ARG A 62 29.98 -6.25 -19.90
N LEU A 63 29.16 -6.19 -20.93
CA LEU A 63 27.73 -5.91 -20.78
C LEU A 63 27.04 -7.00 -19.98
N LYS A 64 27.36 -8.26 -20.27
CA LYS A 64 26.84 -9.41 -19.52
C LYS A 64 27.25 -9.37 -18.05
N GLU A 65 28.53 -9.16 -17.76
CA GLU A 65 29.02 -9.03 -16.39
C GLU A 65 28.33 -7.88 -15.63
N LEU A 66 28.21 -6.70 -16.24
CA LEU A 66 27.52 -5.55 -15.62
C LEU A 66 26.04 -5.83 -15.34
N PHE A 67 25.37 -6.58 -16.22
CA PHE A 67 23.98 -6.96 -16.03
C PHE A 67 23.82 -8.01 -14.93
N ASP A 68 24.68 -9.04 -14.94
CA ASP A 68 24.66 -10.12 -13.95
C ASP A 68 24.97 -9.55 -12.54
N ASP A 69 25.92 -8.63 -12.42
CA ASP A 69 26.24 -7.92 -11.16
C ASP A 69 25.04 -7.12 -10.63
N GLU A 70 24.37 -6.33 -11.50
CA GLU A 70 23.25 -5.49 -11.07
C GLU A 70 21.98 -6.32 -10.80
N SER A 71 21.80 -7.45 -11.49
CA SER A 71 20.73 -8.42 -11.21
C SER A 71 20.94 -9.09 -9.86
N SER A 72 22.15 -9.61 -9.58
CA SER A 72 22.48 -10.20 -8.28
C SER A 72 22.30 -9.20 -7.13
N ARG A 73 22.70 -7.94 -7.36
CA ARG A 73 22.47 -6.86 -6.39
C ARG A 73 20.99 -6.60 -6.15
N ALA A 74 20.14 -6.66 -7.18
CA ALA A 74 18.70 -6.49 -7.03
C ALA A 74 18.09 -7.64 -6.22
N ASP A 75 18.49 -8.88 -6.46
CA ASP A 75 18.00 -10.06 -5.73
C ASP A 75 18.39 -10.03 -4.23
N GLU A 76 19.63 -9.62 -3.93
CA GLU A 76 20.06 -9.40 -2.54
C GLU A 76 19.23 -8.31 -1.85
N LEU A 77 18.91 -7.23 -2.57
CA LEU A 77 18.05 -6.17 -2.05
C LEU A 77 16.62 -6.64 -1.85
N ALA A 78 16.06 -7.45 -2.76
CA ALA A 78 14.74 -8.06 -2.60
C ALA A 78 14.68 -8.83 -1.28
N THR A 79 15.66 -9.73 -1.08
CA THR A 79 15.78 -10.53 0.13
C THR A 79 15.88 -9.64 1.38
N ALA A 80 16.69 -8.57 1.33
CA ALA A 80 16.82 -7.64 2.44
C ALA A 80 15.51 -6.87 2.73
N PHE A 81 14.75 -6.50 1.70
CA PHE A 81 13.46 -5.84 1.84
C PHE A 81 12.41 -6.78 2.41
N ASP A 82 12.40 -8.06 2.06
CA ASP A 82 11.49 -9.06 2.65
C ASP A 82 11.76 -9.23 4.16
N LEU A 83 13.03 -9.34 4.54
CA LEU A 83 13.41 -9.39 5.96
C LEU A 83 13.02 -8.10 6.70
N PHE A 84 13.15 -6.94 6.04
CA PHE A 84 12.73 -5.67 6.61
C PHE A 84 11.20 -5.61 6.76
N ALA A 85 10.46 -6.02 5.75
CA ALA A 85 9.00 -6.05 5.73
C ALA A 85 8.47 -6.93 6.87
N GLY A 86 8.94 -8.18 6.99
CA GLY A 86 8.49 -9.06 8.08
C GLY A 86 8.83 -8.53 9.50
N ARG A 87 9.95 -7.83 9.67
CA ARG A 87 10.29 -7.18 10.95
C ARG A 87 9.45 -5.92 11.20
N PHE A 88 9.20 -5.16 10.14
CA PHE A 88 8.39 -3.94 10.19
C PHE A 88 6.95 -4.29 10.54
N GLU A 89 6.36 -5.28 9.86
CA GLU A 89 5.01 -5.79 10.12
C GLU A 89 4.84 -6.20 11.58
N ARG A 90 5.78 -6.99 12.12
CA ARG A 90 5.72 -7.38 13.54
C ARG A 90 5.72 -6.18 14.48
N ARG A 91 6.62 -5.22 14.24
CA ARG A 91 6.72 -4.02 15.09
C ARG A 91 5.51 -3.11 14.98
N VAL A 92 4.97 -2.95 13.77
CA VAL A 92 3.76 -2.15 13.55
C VAL A 92 2.57 -2.85 14.16
N ALA A 93 2.43 -4.16 14.02
CA ALA A 93 1.36 -4.94 14.65
C ALA A 93 1.37 -4.79 16.17
N ASP A 94 2.55 -4.87 16.81
CA ASP A 94 2.68 -4.65 18.25
C ASP A 94 2.25 -3.23 18.64
N LEU A 95 2.72 -2.22 17.91
CA LEU A 95 2.40 -0.81 18.19
C LEU A 95 0.90 -0.52 18.00
N VAL A 96 0.32 -0.99 16.90
CA VAL A 96 -1.11 -0.84 16.58
C VAL A 96 -1.95 -1.55 17.62
N THR A 97 -1.56 -2.77 18.03
CA THR A 97 -2.26 -3.51 19.08
C THR A 97 -2.29 -2.74 20.40
N GLU A 98 -1.15 -2.18 20.82
CA GLU A 98 -1.09 -1.40 22.05
C GLU A 98 -1.89 -0.09 21.97
N GLU A 99 -1.86 0.60 20.83
CA GLU A 99 -2.66 1.82 20.63
C GLU A 99 -4.16 1.53 20.55
N ILE A 100 -4.58 0.44 19.90
CA ILE A 100 -5.99 0.01 19.89
C ILE A 100 -6.45 -0.32 21.31
N LYS A 101 -5.67 -1.06 22.09
CA LYS A 101 -6.00 -1.36 23.49
C LYS A 101 -6.18 -0.08 24.31
N LYS A 102 -5.31 0.91 24.16
CA LYS A 102 -5.43 2.21 24.83
C LYS A 102 -6.69 2.96 24.39
N ALA A 103 -6.99 2.95 23.09
CA ALA A 103 -8.20 3.57 22.55
C ALA A 103 -9.46 2.92 23.12
N CYS A 104 -9.55 1.59 23.13
CA CYS A 104 -10.66 0.84 23.73
C CYS A 104 -10.85 1.22 25.20
N ARG A 105 -9.79 1.22 26.01
CA ARG A 105 -9.86 1.63 27.43
C ARG A 105 -10.36 3.06 27.60
N ARG A 106 -9.98 3.99 26.72
CA ARG A 106 -10.47 5.37 26.77
C ARG A 106 -11.96 5.45 26.47
N VAL A 107 -12.44 4.66 25.50
CA VAL A 107 -13.87 4.55 25.17
C VAL A 107 -14.65 3.94 26.32
N GLU A 108 -14.17 2.85 26.91
CA GLU A 108 -14.74 2.20 28.10
C GLU A 108 -14.87 3.20 29.26
N ASN A 109 -13.80 3.94 29.57
CA ASN A 109 -13.83 4.94 30.64
C ASN A 109 -14.87 6.06 30.39
N VAL A 110 -15.05 6.48 29.13
CA VAL A 110 -16.07 7.48 28.76
C VAL A 110 -17.47 6.90 28.92
N ALA A 111 -17.68 5.65 28.47
CA ALA A 111 -18.95 4.95 28.64
C ALA A 111 -19.31 4.79 30.13
N ASP A 112 -18.37 4.34 30.95
CA ASP A 112 -18.54 4.23 32.41
C ASP A 112 -18.85 5.57 33.06
N SER A 113 -18.20 6.64 32.60
CA SER A 113 -18.44 8.00 33.10
C SER A 113 -19.83 8.50 32.71
N LEU A 114 -20.29 8.18 31.50
CA LEU A 114 -21.64 8.51 31.03
C LEU A 114 -22.72 7.74 31.79
N GLU A 115 -22.48 6.46 32.09
CA GLU A 115 -23.38 5.64 32.89
C GLU A 115 -23.51 6.16 34.32
N LYS A 116 -22.39 6.53 34.96
CA LYS A 116 -22.40 7.20 36.27
C LYS A 116 -23.16 8.53 36.23
N LEU A 117 -22.92 9.36 35.21
CA LEU A 117 -23.61 10.63 35.06
C LEU A 117 -25.13 10.43 34.88
N LYS A 118 -25.55 9.42 34.11
CA LYS A 118 -26.97 9.05 33.97
C LYS A 118 -27.58 8.72 35.32
N ASP A 119 -26.90 7.94 36.16
CA ASP A 119 -27.40 7.56 37.48
C ASP A 119 -27.42 8.74 38.46
N GLU A 120 -26.46 9.66 38.38
CA GLU A 120 -26.46 10.92 39.15
C GLU A 120 -27.61 11.85 38.72
N VAL A 121 -27.84 11.99 37.41
CA VAL A 121 -28.94 12.79 36.86
C VAL A 121 -30.31 12.20 37.24
N ALA A 122 -30.44 10.88 37.29
CA ALA A 122 -31.66 10.21 37.75
C ALA A 122 -31.95 10.43 39.24
N GLN A 123 -30.92 10.77 40.04
CA GLN A 123 -31.04 11.07 41.47
C GLN A 123 -31.27 12.57 41.75
N ILE A 124 -31.19 13.44 40.74
CA ILE A 124 -31.62 14.82 40.87
C ILE A 124 -33.15 14.78 41.05
N PRO A 125 -33.68 15.23 42.21
CA PRO A 125 -35.11 15.34 42.36
C PRO A 125 -35.59 16.33 41.31
N VAL A 126 -36.35 15.82 40.33
CA VAL A 126 -37.15 16.64 39.45
C VAL A 126 -38.22 17.28 40.31
N ALA A 127 -37.86 18.36 41.02
CA ALA A 127 -38.81 19.40 41.33
C ALA A 127 -39.12 20.03 39.97
N LEU A 128 -40.11 19.46 39.28
CA LEU A 128 -40.87 20.20 38.30
C LEU A 128 -41.25 21.51 39.03
N PRO A 129 -40.78 22.70 38.63
CA PRO A 129 -41.56 23.87 38.97
C PRO A 129 -42.96 23.56 38.43
N GLU A 130 -43.96 23.51 39.31
CA GLU A 130 -45.35 23.51 38.90
C GLU A 130 -45.48 24.68 37.92
N ARG A 131 -45.47 24.38 36.63
CA ARG A 131 -45.99 25.31 35.65
C ARG A 131 -47.47 25.33 35.98
N GLU A 132 -47.91 26.39 36.64
CA GLU A 132 -49.31 26.77 36.67
C GLU A 132 -49.82 26.67 35.24
N ILE A 133 -50.64 25.65 35.00
CA ILE A 133 -51.35 25.48 33.76
C ILE A 133 -52.41 26.58 33.79
N VAL A 134 -52.07 27.75 33.26
CA VAL A 134 -53.10 28.73 32.91
C VAL A 134 -53.85 28.11 31.74
N GLU A 135 -54.95 27.47 32.07
CA GLU A 135 -55.99 26.98 31.17
C GLU A 135 -56.52 28.19 30.39
N ASN A 136 -55.91 28.45 29.23
CA ASN A 136 -56.52 29.27 28.22
C ASN A 136 -56.48 28.45 26.93
N ILE A 137 -57.57 27.73 26.71
CA ILE A 137 -57.86 26.97 25.50
C ILE A 137 -58.47 27.97 24.49
N PRO A 138 -57.84 28.23 23.34
CA PRO A 138 -58.58 28.58 22.14
C PRO A 138 -58.89 27.29 21.36
N GLU A 139 -60.15 27.18 20.93
CA GLU A 139 -60.69 26.10 20.10
C GLU A 139 -59.86 25.79 18.83
N PRO A 140 -59.95 24.57 18.29
CA PRO A 140 -59.17 24.15 17.14
C PRO A 140 -59.77 24.71 15.84
N ILE A 141 -58.93 25.36 15.04
CA ILE A 141 -59.24 25.65 13.63
C ILE A 141 -58.39 24.74 12.75
N ALA A 142 -59.07 24.21 11.74
CA ALA A 142 -58.75 23.06 10.91
C ALA A 142 -57.42 23.07 10.14
N GLU A 143 -57.03 21.85 9.76
CA GLU A 143 -55.98 21.45 8.84
C GLU A 143 -55.98 22.23 7.50
N GLU A 144 -54.81 22.64 7.01
CA GLU A 144 -54.35 22.29 5.65
C GLU A 144 -52.88 22.69 5.37
N LYS A 145 -52.11 21.68 4.93
CA LYS A 145 -51.11 21.68 3.83
C LYS A 145 -49.81 22.52 3.88
N SER A 146 -48.71 21.76 3.94
CA SER A 146 -47.57 21.71 3.01
C SER A 146 -46.97 23.01 2.46
N GLU A 147 -45.72 23.29 2.85
CA GLU A 147 -44.51 23.38 2.01
C GLU A 147 -43.47 24.20 2.78
N LEU A 148 -42.30 23.61 3.04
CA LEU A 148 -41.11 24.39 3.41
C LEU A 148 -39.96 23.93 2.53
N GLU A 149 -39.57 24.87 1.68
CA GLU A 149 -38.42 24.85 0.78
C GLU A 149 -37.13 24.61 1.57
N ILE A 150 -36.29 23.70 1.07
CA ILE A 150 -34.94 23.48 1.57
C ILE A 150 -34.07 24.57 0.93
N GLU A 151 -33.62 25.53 1.73
CA GLU A 151 -32.64 26.53 1.32
C GLU A 151 -31.24 25.89 1.35
N GLU A 152 -30.67 25.75 0.14
CA GLU A 152 -29.35 25.19 -0.14
C GLU A 152 -28.25 26.17 0.30
N VAL A 153 -27.57 25.87 1.41
CA VAL A 153 -26.34 26.59 1.79
C VAL A 153 -25.15 25.85 1.17
N THR A 154 -24.65 26.39 0.06
CA THR A 154 -23.40 25.99 -0.58
C THR A 154 -22.19 26.40 0.27
N GLU A 155 -21.44 25.43 0.78
CA GLU A 155 -20.10 25.65 1.32
C GLU A 155 -19.06 24.95 0.44
N GLN A 156 -18.33 25.75 -0.35
CA GLN A 156 -17.22 25.30 -1.18
C GLN A 156 -15.94 25.27 -0.34
N VAL A 157 -15.41 24.08 -0.05
CA VAL A 157 -13.99 23.90 0.25
C VAL A 157 -13.47 22.73 -0.58
N ALA A 158 -12.60 23.05 -1.52
CA ALA A 158 -11.91 22.09 -2.38
C ALA A 158 -10.80 21.38 -1.60
N ILE A 159 -10.85 20.04 -1.58
CA ILE A 159 -9.70 19.18 -1.29
C ILE A 159 -9.67 18.09 -2.36
N GLU A 160 -8.67 18.16 -3.23
CA GLU A 160 -8.31 17.10 -4.18
C GLU A 160 -7.67 15.93 -3.42
N GLU A 161 -8.35 14.79 -3.39
CA GLU A 161 -7.71 13.49 -3.18
C GLU A 161 -8.19 12.52 -4.26
N ASN A 162 -7.25 12.19 -5.16
CA ASN A 162 -7.39 11.16 -6.17
C ASN A 162 -6.83 9.85 -5.59
N ASN A 163 -7.70 9.01 -5.02
CA ASN A 163 -7.36 7.63 -4.64
C ASN A 163 -8.43 6.69 -5.21
N GLN A 164 -8.14 6.16 -6.39
CA GLN A 164 -8.96 5.16 -7.04
C GLN A 164 -8.61 3.77 -6.49
N LEU A 165 -9.42 3.34 -5.52
CA LEU A 165 -9.44 2.02 -4.91
C LEU A 165 -10.02 1.01 -5.91
N LEU A 166 -9.25 -0.01 -6.29
CA LEU A 166 -9.71 -1.13 -7.10
C LEU A 166 -10.27 -2.25 -6.20
N GLU A 167 -11.48 -2.68 -6.52
CA GLU A 167 -12.25 -3.72 -5.83
C GLU A 167 -11.64 -5.12 -5.98
N PRO A 168 -11.64 -5.98 -4.95
CA PRO A 168 -11.37 -7.40 -5.11
C PRO A 168 -12.63 -8.13 -5.59
N LYS A 169 -12.50 -8.83 -6.72
CA LYS A 169 -13.54 -9.69 -7.29
C LYS A 169 -13.84 -10.88 -6.37
N THR A 170 -15.11 -10.98 -5.98
CA THR A 170 -15.72 -12.11 -5.28
C THR A 170 -15.73 -13.39 -6.14
N GLY A 171 -15.10 -14.45 -5.64
CA GLY A 171 -15.27 -15.83 -6.12
C GLY A 171 -16.04 -16.65 -5.09
N GLN A 172 -17.25 -17.09 -5.46
CA GLN A 172 -18.10 -17.98 -4.68
C GLN A 172 -17.55 -19.42 -4.67
N THR A 173 -17.56 -20.08 -3.52
CA THR A 173 -17.96 -21.50 -3.42
C THR A 173 -18.66 -21.78 -2.10
N ASN A 174 -19.94 -22.16 -2.21
CA ASN A 174 -20.79 -22.74 -1.18
C ASN A 174 -20.23 -24.06 -0.63
N LYS A 175 -20.28 -24.27 0.70
CA LYS A 175 -20.76 -25.51 1.35
C LYS A 175 -21.38 -25.20 2.72
N ASN A 176 -22.44 -25.95 3.04
CA ASN A 176 -23.44 -25.75 4.10
C ASN A 176 -22.91 -25.78 5.55
N PRO A 177 -23.72 -25.24 6.50
CA PRO A 177 -23.50 -25.28 7.94
C PRO A 177 -24.18 -26.52 8.55
N ASP A 178 -23.43 -27.29 9.33
CA ASP A 178 -23.95 -28.05 10.48
C ASP A 178 -22.76 -28.74 11.16
N ASP A 179 -22.37 -28.21 12.33
CA ASP A 179 -22.07 -29.04 13.48
C ASP A 179 -21.85 -28.15 14.70
N GLN A 180 -22.89 -28.14 15.53
CA GLN A 180 -22.98 -27.50 16.83
C GLN A 180 -22.31 -28.43 17.86
N LYS A 181 -21.18 -28.03 18.45
CA LYS A 181 -20.66 -28.63 19.68
C LYS A 181 -20.11 -27.59 20.65
N ASP A 182 -20.96 -27.36 21.64
CA ASP A 182 -20.71 -27.37 23.08
C ASP A 182 -19.49 -26.64 23.66
N LEU A 183 -19.81 -25.72 24.58
CA LEU A 183 -18.92 -24.95 25.43
C LEU A 183 -18.66 -25.73 26.72
N THR A 184 -17.42 -26.13 27.01
CA THR A 184 -16.90 -26.20 28.40
C THR A 184 -15.37 -26.35 28.42
N GLY A 185 -14.72 -25.52 29.25
CA GLY A 185 -13.63 -25.98 30.13
C GLY A 185 -12.20 -25.82 29.64
N ASP A 186 -11.53 -24.79 30.16
CA ASP A 186 -10.12 -24.67 30.54
C ASP A 186 -9.16 -25.80 30.08
N ASP A 187 -8.24 -25.46 29.18
CA ASP A 187 -6.84 -25.93 29.29
C ASP A 187 -5.89 -24.98 28.56
N GLU A 188 -4.76 -24.73 29.20
CA GLU A 188 -3.66 -23.95 28.66
C GLU A 188 -2.95 -24.69 27.52
N SER A 189 -2.26 -23.92 26.69
CA SER A 189 -1.22 -24.29 25.71
C SER A 189 -1.67 -24.67 24.29
N ILE A 190 -0.81 -24.27 23.35
CA ILE A 190 -0.88 -24.47 21.89
C ILE A 190 -1.62 -23.34 21.15
N ILE A 191 -1.05 -22.14 21.20
CA ILE A 191 -1.03 -21.29 20.00
C ILE A 191 0.03 -21.94 19.09
N ASP A 192 -0.39 -22.96 18.34
CA ASP A 192 0.40 -23.42 17.20
C ASP A 192 0.50 -22.22 16.25
N GLU A 193 1.71 -21.69 16.15
CA GLU A 193 2.13 -20.69 15.17
C GLU A 193 1.83 -21.22 13.77
N LYS A 194 0.60 -20.99 13.30
CA LYS A 194 0.29 -20.99 11.88
C LYS A 194 0.81 -19.65 11.34
N ILE A 195 2.13 -19.55 11.22
CA ILE A 195 2.76 -18.56 10.36
C ILE A 195 2.21 -18.87 8.97
N GLU A 196 1.26 -18.07 8.50
CA GLU A 196 0.85 -18.08 7.10
C GLU A 196 2.13 -17.96 6.28
N GLU A 197 2.40 -18.99 5.46
CA GLU A 197 3.45 -18.97 4.45
C GLU A 197 3.28 -17.68 3.66
N LEU A 198 4.22 -16.75 3.88
CA LEU A 198 4.35 -15.55 3.06
C LEU A 198 4.37 -16.00 1.60
N ASP A 199 3.63 -15.31 0.74
CA ASP A 199 3.66 -15.56 -0.70
C ASP A 199 5.13 -15.65 -1.17
N GLU A 200 5.42 -16.68 -1.96
CA GLU A 200 6.77 -16.89 -2.49
C GLU A 200 7.25 -15.60 -3.17
N PRO A 201 8.52 -15.20 -2.95
CA PRO A 201 9.05 -14.02 -3.61
C PRO A 201 8.89 -14.19 -5.12
N ILE A 202 8.18 -13.25 -5.75
CA ILE A 202 7.99 -13.23 -7.20
C ILE A 202 9.33 -12.82 -7.82
N GLY A 203 10.23 -13.80 -7.93
CA GLY A 203 11.60 -13.63 -8.38
C GLY A 203 11.92 -14.57 -9.52
N MET A 204 11.19 -14.49 -10.64
CA MET A 204 11.76 -14.98 -11.89
C MET A 204 12.85 -14.01 -12.32
N GLY A 205 14.10 -14.34 -11.96
CA GLY A 205 15.27 -13.52 -12.25
C GLY A 205 15.38 -13.14 -13.72
N LEU A 206 15.87 -11.92 -13.95
CA LEU A 206 16.15 -11.35 -15.26
C LEU A 206 17.21 -12.16 -16.01
N LYS A 207 16.94 -12.50 -17.27
CA LYS A 207 17.92 -13.19 -18.13
C LYS A 207 18.46 -12.23 -19.17
N PHE A 208 19.78 -12.19 -19.28
CA PHE A 208 20.49 -11.38 -20.28
C PHE A 208 20.01 -11.70 -21.71
N ASP A 209 19.59 -12.93 -21.95
CA ASP A 209 19.05 -13.45 -23.21
C ASP A 209 17.93 -12.57 -23.79
N GLU A 210 17.14 -11.88 -22.95
CA GLU A 210 16.03 -11.01 -23.39
C GLU A 210 16.48 -9.77 -24.18
N ILE A 211 17.73 -9.35 -24.03
CA ILE A 211 18.31 -8.19 -24.73
C ILE A 211 19.57 -8.53 -25.52
N GLU A 212 20.03 -9.78 -25.49
CA GLU A 212 21.27 -10.21 -26.12
C GLU A 212 21.26 -9.96 -27.64
N GLU A 213 20.16 -10.31 -28.31
CA GLU A 213 19.98 -10.09 -29.74
C GLU A 213 20.05 -8.59 -30.10
N MET A 214 19.44 -7.74 -29.28
CA MET A 214 19.45 -6.28 -29.47
C MET A 214 20.85 -5.69 -29.27
N ILE A 215 21.60 -6.20 -28.30
CA ILE A 215 22.99 -5.82 -28.06
C ILE A 215 23.87 -6.24 -29.24
N ASP A 216 23.68 -7.46 -29.75
CA ASP A 216 24.44 -7.97 -30.89
C ASP A 216 24.19 -7.15 -32.17
N GLU A 217 22.95 -6.76 -32.43
CA GLU A 217 22.60 -5.85 -33.53
C GLU A 217 23.32 -4.48 -33.38
N VAL A 218 23.25 -3.88 -32.19
CA VAL A 218 23.89 -2.58 -31.91
C VAL A 218 25.42 -2.64 -32.04
N LEU A 219 26.03 -3.74 -31.63
CA LEU A 219 27.48 -3.93 -31.69
C LEU A 219 27.95 -4.30 -33.10
N SER A 220 27.14 -5.00 -33.90
CA SER A 220 27.46 -5.38 -35.28
C SER A 220 27.31 -4.22 -36.28
N MET A 221 26.40 -3.27 -36.05
CA MET A 221 26.21 -2.08 -36.90
C MET A 221 27.34 -1.06 -36.84
N LYS A 222 28.34 -1.24 -35.97
CA LYS A 222 29.35 -0.22 -35.64
C LYS A 222 30.79 -0.56 -36.09
N ASN A 223 30.93 -1.54 -36.97
CA ASN A 223 32.16 -1.80 -37.73
C ASN A 223 32.14 -1.10 -39.08
#